data_AF-D8J5Z8-F1
#
_entry.id   AF-D8J5Z8-F1
#
_cell.length_a   1.000
_cell.length_b   1.000
_cell.length_c   1.000
_cell.angle_alpha   90.00
_cell.angle_beta   90.00
_cell.angle_gamma   90.00
#
_symmetry.space_group_name_H-M   'P 1'
#
loop_
_entity.id
_entity.type
_entity.pdbx_description
1 polymer ?
#
loop_
_entity_poly.entity_id
_entity_poly.type
_entity_poly.pdbx_seq_one_letter_code
_entity_poly.pdbx_strand_id
1 'polypeptide(L)'
;MANRKGNRRERELVNRLDEAGFAVMRAPASGGATQRELPDVLAGNGEAFYAIEAKSSSGKPIYLTGEEVEALVYFSRNFGARPKIGVRFDREDWYFFHPGDVYRTDGGNYRVKKEVALAEGETIEDLLDRAETGGADVERVLTAVEQGTLSAEEAAGMFD
;
A
#
# COMPACT_ATOMS: atom_id res chain seq x y z
N MET A 1 2.05 26.26 -0.13
CA MET A 1 3.26 25.55 0.35
C MET A 1 3.02 24.06 0.59
N ALA A 2 1.87 23.65 1.15
CA ALA A 2 1.51 22.23 1.35
C ALA A 2 1.57 21.39 0.05
N ASN A 3 0.97 21.89 -1.04
CA ASN A 3 0.94 21.22 -2.35
C ASN A 3 2.35 21.02 -2.97
N ARG A 4 3.33 21.89 -2.68
CA ARG A 4 4.72 21.73 -3.13
C ARG A 4 5.48 20.65 -2.35
N LYS A 5 5.19 20.49 -1.04
CA LYS A 5 5.86 19.51 -0.17
C LYS A 5 5.29 18.10 -0.35
N GLY A 6 3.97 17.97 -0.48
CA GLY A 6 3.30 16.71 -0.84
C GLY A 6 3.83 16.17 -2.17
N ASN A 7 3.86 17.02 -3.20
CA ASN A 7 4.43 16.68 -4.50
C ASN A 7 5.91 16.25 -4.42
N ARG A 8 6.74 16.86 -3.54
CA ARG A 8 8.13 16.42 -3.34
C ARG A 8 8.21 15.01 -2.75
N ARG A 9 7.37 14.68 -1.75
CA ARG A 9 7.39 13.36 -1.11
C ARG A 9 6.80 12.28 -2.01
N GLU A 10 5.74 12.58 -2.76
CA GLU A 10 5.25 11.69 -3.82
C GLU A 10 6.31 11.43 -4.89
N ARG A 11 7.07 12.46 -5.33
CA ARG A 11 8.19 12.26 -6.26
C ARG A 11 9.29 11.38 -5.67
N GLU A 12 9.61 11.57 -4.40
CA GLU A 12 10.57 10.70 -3.69
C GLU A 12 10.10 9.25 -3.69
N LEU A 13 8.83 8.99 -3.39
CA LEU A 13 8.25 7.64 -3.45
C LEU A 13 8.34 7.05 -4.86
N VAL A 14 7.95 7.81 -5.88
CA VAL A 14 8.03 7.38 -7.29
C VAL A 14 9.44 6.99 -7.67
N ASN A 15 10.41 7.86 -7.40
CA ASN A 15 11.80 7.60 -7.75
C ASN A 15 12.32 6.36 -7.02
N ARG A 16 12.01 6.20 -5.72
CA ARG A 16 12.45 5.02 -4.97
C ARG A 16 11.85 3.71 -5.50
N LEU A 17 10.57 3.72 -5.89
CA LEU A 17 9.92 2.54 -6.48
C LEU A 17 10.49 2.22 -7.88
N ASP A 18 10.76 3.25 -8.69
CA ASP A 18 11.39 3.10 -10.02
C ASP A 18 12.82 2.55 -9.91
N GLU A 19 13.61 3.10 -8.98
CA GLU A 19 14.97 2.62 -8.65
C GLU A 19 14.96 1.17 -8.14
N ALA A 20 13.88 0.74 -7.49
CA ALA A 20 13.69 -0.64 -7.02
C ALA A 20 13.18 -1.60 -8.11
N GLY A 21 12.92 -1.12 -9.34
CA GLY A 21 12.55 -1.96 -10.48
C GLY A 21 11.05 -2.00 -10.82
N PHE A 22 10.22 -1.18 -10.18
CA PHE A 22 8.83 -1.02 -10.60
C PHE A 22 8.70 -0.03 -11.76
N ALA A 23 7.79 -0.28 -12.71
CA ALA A 23 7.26 0.77 -13.54
C ALA A 23 6.23 1.58 -12.73
N VAL A 24 6.40 2.90 -12.66
CA VAL A 24 5.61 3.76 -11.75
C VAL A 24 4.92 4.89 -12.49
N MET A 25 3.67 5.16 -12.12
CA MET A 25 2.94 6.36 -12.52
C MET A 25 2.34 7.06 -11.31
N ARG A 26 2.27 8.39 -11.36
CA ARG A 26 1.48 9.19 -10.43
C ARG A 26 0.12 9.50 -11.04
N ALA A 27 -0.91 9.44 -10.20
CA ALA A 27 -2.19 9.99 -10.61
C ALA A 27 -2.08 11.50 -10.87
N PRO A 28 -2.83 12.04 -11.83
CA PRO A 28 -2.94 13.47 -11.99
C PRO A 28 -3.47 14.08 -10.70
N ALA A 29 -2.96 15.25 -10.33
CA ALA A 29 -3.49 15.99 -9.17
C ALA A 29 -5.01 16.14 -9.33
N SER A 30 -5.75 15.97 -8.23
CA SER A 30 -7.20 16.12 -8.14
C SER A 30 -7.65 17.56 -8.45
N GLY A 31 -7.53 17.96 -9.71
CA GLY A 31 -8.20 19.14 -10.27
C GLY A 31 -9.64 18.77 -10.61
N GLY A 32 -10.58 19.69 -10.37
CA GLY A 32 -12.04 19.49 -10.43
C GLY A 32 -12.65 19.08 -11.77
N ALA A 33 -11.88 18.52 -12.71
CA ALA A 33 -12.35 17.94 -13.95
C ALA A 33 -12.72 16.45 -13.84
N THR A 34 -12.29 15.75 -12.78
CA THR A 34 -12.58 14.32 -12.60
C THR A 34 -13.15 14.03 -11.21
N GLN A 35 -14.38 13.50 -11.15
CA GLN A 35 -15.02 12.96 -9.94
C GLN A 35 -14.47 11.59 -9.53
N ARG A 36 -13.34 11.16 -10.13
CA ARG A 36 -12.77 9.83 -9.90
C ARG A 36 -11.77 9.92 -8.77
N GLU A 37 -11.99 9.14 -7.73
CA GLU A 37 -11.03 8.96 -6.65
C GLU A 37 -9.94 8.01 -7.16
N LEU A 38 -8.71 8.50 -7.19
CA LEU A 38 -7.53 7.80 -7.70
C LEU A 38 -6.51 7.71 -6.56
N PRO A 39 -5.74 6.61 -6.47
CA PRO A 39 -4.61 6.56 -5.56
C PRO A 39 -3.53 7.55 -6.01
N ASP A 40 -2.64 7.95 -5.11
CA ASP A 40 -1.53 8.86 -5.45
C ASP A 40 -0.55 8.24 -6.46
N VAL A 41 -0.23 6.95 -6.28
CA VAL A 41 0.77 6.22 -7.07
C VAL A 41 0.24 4.86 -7.49
N LEU A 42 0.55 4.48 -8.73
CA LEU A 42 0.47 3.10 -9.20
C LEU A 42 1.87 2.61 -9.54
N ALA A 43 2.22 1.42 -9.08
CA ALA A 43 3.50 0.78 -9.34
C ALA A 43 3.27 -0.67 -9.75
N GLY A 44 4.06 -1.19 -10.68
CA GLY A 44 4.02 -2.61 -11.00
C GLY A 44 5.22 -3.07 -11.81
N ASN A 45 5.55 -4.35 -11.73
CA ASN A 45 6.71 -4.96 -12.40
C ASN A 45 6.31 -6.04 -13.42
N GLY A 46 5.01 -6.17 -13.71
CA GLY A 46 4.46 -7.20 -14.59
C GLY A 46 3.87 -8.40 -13.83
N GLU A 47 4.28 -8.63 -12.58
CA GLU A 47 3.79 -9.73 -11.74
C GLU A 47 2.93 -9.21 -10.59
N ALA A 48 3.41 -8.20 -9.86
CA ALA A 48 2.60 -7.47 -8.89
C ALA A 48 2.32 -6.05 -9.33
N PHE A 49 1.12 -5.60 -8.95
CA PHE A 49 0.64 -4.25 -9.15
C PHE A 49 0.18 -3.71 -7.80
N TYR A 50 0.60 -2.50 -7.46
CA TYR A 50 0.28 -1.80 -6.22
C TYR A 50 -0.39 -0.47 -6.54
N ALA A 51 -1.49 -0.20 -5.84
CA ALA A 51 -2.10 1.12 -5.76
C ALA A 51 -1.78 1.68 -4.39
N ILE A 52 -1.22 2.89 -4.33
CA ILE A 52 -0.63 3.43 -3.12
C ILE A 52 -1.23 4.80 -2.80
N GLU A 53 -1.79 4.93 -1.61
CA GLU A 53 -2.14 6.21 -0.99
C GLU A 53 -0.97 6.68 -0.12
N ALA A 54 -0.38 7.83 -0.42
CA ALA A 54 0.91 8.26 0.13
C ALA A 54 0.75 9.41 1.13
N LYS A 55 1.02 9.13 2.41
CA LYS A 55 1.02 10.14 3.47
C LYS A 55 2.42 10.39 4.01
N SER A 56 2.75 11.66 4.24
CA SER A 56 4.00 12.05 4.89
C SER A 56 3.77 13.07 5.98
N SER A 57 4.50 12.96 7.09
CA SER A 57 4.34 13.89 8.22
C SER A 57 5.63 14.05 9.03
N SER A 58 5.84 15.26 9.54
CA SER A 58 6.80 15.53 10.60
C SER A 58 6.26 15.17 11.98
N GLY A 59 4.92 15.03 12.10
CA GLY A 59 4.22 14.59 13.30
C GLY A 59 4.08 13.08 13.38
N LYS A 60 3.71 12.59 14.56
CA LYS A 60 3.47 11.17 14.85
C LYS A 60 2.24 11.13 15.76
N PRO A 61 1.08 10.67 15.28
CA PRO A 61 0.87 9.74 14.17
C PRO A 61 0.52 10.39 12.81
N ILE A 62 0.46 9.58 11.76
CA ILE A 62 -0.17 9.90 10.47
C ILE A 62 -1.62 9.41 10.49
N TYR A 63 -2.53 10.20 9.91
CA TYR A 63 -3.94 9.88 9.78
C TYR A 63 -4.34 9.81 8.31
N LEU A 64 -5.33 8.94 8.02
CA LEU A 64 -6.06 8.88 6.77
C LEU A 64 -7.56 8.93 7.07
N THR A 65 -8.34 9.52 6.18
CA THR A 65 -9.79 9.48 6.33
C THR A 65 -10.34 8.12 5.93
N GLY A 66 -11.57 7.82 6.37
CA GLY A 66 -12.26 6.60 5.92
C GLY A 66 -12.45 6.59 4.40
N GLU A 67 -12.79 7.74 3.82
CA GLU A 67 -13.04 7.91 2.39
C GLU A 67 -11.77 7.67 1.55
N GLU A 68 -10.61 8.18 1.98
CA GLU A 68 -9.33 7.91 1.30
C GLU A 68 -9.04 6.40 1.21
N VAL A 69 -9.31 5.67 2.29
CA VAL A 69 -9.09 4.22 2.33
C VAL A 69 -10.13 3.46 1.51
N GLU A 70 -11.40 3.85 1.58
CA GLU A 70 -12.47 3.25 0.77
C GLU A 70 -12.22 3.45 -0.73
N ALA A 71 -11.81 4.66 -1.13
CA ALA A 71 -11.41 5.00 -2.48
C ALA A 71 -10.26 4.11 -2.97
N LEU A 72 -9.21 4.00 -2.16
CA LEU A 72 -8.04 3.17 -2.46
C LEU A 72 -8.45 1.72 -2.69
N VAL A 73 -9.23 1.14 -1.78
CA VAL A 73 -9.68 -0.25 -1.85
C VAL A 73 -10.58 -0.47 -3.08
N TYR A 74 -11.51 0.45 -3.34
CA TYR A 74 -12.38 0.40 -4.51
C TYR A 74 -11.58 0.45 -5.81
N PHE A 75 -10.64 1.40 -5.94
CA PHE A 75 -9.78 1.51 -7.11
C PHE A 75 -8.97 0.23 -7.31
N SER A 76 -8.29 -0.23 -6.25
CA SER A 76 -7.40 -1.39 -6.25
C SER A 76 -8.11 -2.64 -6.74
N ARG A 77 -9.32 -2.89 -6.22
CA ARG A 77 -10.16 -4.03 -6.62
C ARG A 77 -10.53 -3.98 -8.11
N ASN A 78 -10.92 -2.82 -8.62
CA ASN A 78 -11.38 -2.70 -10.01
C ASN A 78 -10.21 -2.67 -11.00
N PHE A 79 -9.05 -2.17 -10.57
CA PHE A 79 -7.85 -2.09 -11.40
C PHE A 79 -7.07 -3.42 -11.44
N GLY A 80 -7.19 -4.25 -10.39
CA GLY A 80 -6.37 -5.45 -10.24
C GLY A 80 -5.01 -5.16 -9.58
N ALA A 81 -4.97 -4.21 -8.65
CA ALA A 81 -3.78 -3.88 -7.87
C ALA A 81 -4.02 -4.16 -6.38
N ARG A 82 -2.93 -4.42 -5.64
CA ARG A 82 -2.93 -4.57 -4.19
C ARG A 82 -2.96 -3.18 -3.54
N PRO A 83 -3.90 -2.87 -2.65
CA PRO A 83 -3.95 -1.57 -1.98
C PRO A 83 -2.85 -1.48 -0.93
N LYS A 84 -2.12 -0.36 -0.92
CA LYS A 84 -1.13 -0.04 0.11
C LYS A 84 -1.29 1.39 0.62
N ILE A 85 -1.23 1.55 1.93
CA ILE A 85 -1.08 2.84 2.59
C ILE A 85 0.42 3.06 2.81
N GLY A 86 1.01 3.96 2.02
CA GLY A 86 2.42 4.33 2.15
C GLY A 86 2.59 5.49 3.14
N VAL A 87 3.37 5.28 4.19
CA VAL A 87 3.64 6.31 5.21
C VAL A 87 5.12 6.67 5.29
N ARG A 88 5.38 7.97 5.41
CA ARG A 88 6.74 8.53 5.53
C ARG A 88 6.83 9.51 6.69
N PHE A 89 7.48 9.11 7.77
CA PHE A 89 7.81 9.99 8.89
C PHE A 89 9.13 10.71 8.64
N ASP A 90 9.28 11.96 9.07
CA ASP A 90 10.54 12.69 8.90
C ASP A 90 11.77 11.89 9.41
N ARG A 91 12.82 11.85 8.57
CA ARG A 91 14.10 11.14 8.76
C ARG A 91 14.08 9.61 8.70
N GLU A 92 12.93 8.98 8.47
CA GLU A 92 12.84 7.53 8.33
C GLU A 92 12.85 7.08 6.86
N ASP A 93 12.41 5.88 6.54
CA ASP A 93 12.06 5.47 5.18
C ASP A 93 10.54 5.43 4.95
N TRP A 94 10.13 4.97 3.77
CA TRP A 94 8.73 4.63 3.47
C TRP A 94 8.40 3.27 4.04
N TYR A 95 7.21 3.18 4.65
CA TYR A 95 6.63 1.95 5.13
C TYR A 95 5.25 1.76 4.55
N PHE A 96 4.87 0.53 4.23
CA PHE A 96 3.62 0.20 3.58
C PHE A 96 2.80 -0.75 4.44
N PHE A 97 1.48 -0.58 4.34
CA PHE A 97 0.50 -1.39 5.05
C PHE A 97 -0.64 -1.74 4.11
N HIS A 98 -1.15 -2.95 4.20
CA HIS A 98 -2.48 -3.21 3.66
C HIS A 98 -3.53 -2.46 4.53
N PRO A 99 -4.61 -1.90 3.95
CA PRO A 99 -5.62 -1.18 4.71
C PRO A 99 -6.23 -1.96 5.89
N GLY A 100 -6.30 -3.29 5.78
CA GLY A 100 -6.80 -4.18 6.83
C GLY A 100 -5.92 -4.23 8.09
N ASP A 101 -4.65 -3.87 7.97
CA ASP A 101 -3.65 -3.97 9.05
C ASP A 101 -3.46 -2.65 9.78
N VAL A 102 -4.09 -1.57 9.28
CA VAL A 102 -4.01 -0.25 9.90
C VAL A 102 -5.10 -0.07 10.93
N TYR A 103 -4.73 0.45 12.10
CA TYR A 103 -5.69 0.77 13.16
C TYR A 103 -6.79 1.73 12.68
N ARG A 104 -8.03 1.25 12.71
CA ARG A 104 -9.24 2.05 12.48
C ARG A 104 -9.76 2.61 13.81
N THR A 105 -9.94 3.92 13.84
CA THR A 105 -10.54 4.65 14.98
C THR A 105 -12.05 4.46 15.00
N ASP A 106 -12.69 4.70 16.14
CA ASP A 106 -14.16 4.63 16.30
C ASP A 106 -14.90 5.60 15.36
N GLY A 107 -14.24 6.70 14.97
CA GLY A 107 -14.77 7.67 14.01
C GLY A 107 -14.60 7.27 12.54
N GLY A 108 -14.12 6.06 12.25
CA GLY A 108 -13.97 5.53 10.89
C GLY A 108 -12.66 5.89 10.18
N ASN A 109 -11.88 6.84 10.72
CA ASN A 109 -10.56 7.21 10.22
C ASN A 109 -9.50 6.18 10.58
N TYR A 110 -8.39 6.19 9.85
CA TYR A 110 -7.25 5.29 10.05
C TYR A 110 -6.06 6.05 10.62
N ARG A 111 -5.23 5.36 11.41
CA ARG A 111 -4.06 5.96 12.07
C ARG A 111 -2.86 5.02 12.09
N VAL A 112 -1.73 5.51 11.61
CA VAL A 112 -0.44 4.82 11.71
C VAL A 112 0.47 5.58 12.67
N LYS A 113 0.90 4.92 13.75
CA LYS A 113 1.92 5.45 14.67
C LYS A 113 3.31 5.17 14.09
N LYS A 114 4.28 6.05 14.36
CA LYS A 114 5.66 5.84 13.89
C LYS A 114 6.25 4.53 14.41
N GLU A 115 6.05 4.21 15.68
CA GLU A 115 6.58 2.98 16.28
C GLU A 115 6.08 1.73 15.57
N VAL A 116 4.79 1.71 15.21
CA VAL A 116 4.18 0.63 14.41
C VAL A 116 4.78 0.60 13.00
N ALA A 117 4.92 1.76 12.34
CA ALA A 117 5.57 1.85 11.03
C ALA A 117 6.98 1.23 11.02
N LEU A 118 7.79 1.53 12.03
CA LEU A 118 9.15 1.00 12.14
C LEU A 118 9.23 -0.48 12.49
N ALA A 119 8.23 -1.01 13.21
CA ALA A 119 8.25 -2.37 13.72
C ALA A 119 7.57 -3.37 12.77
N GLU A 120 6.51 -2.94 12.09
CA GLU A 120 5.57 -3.83 11.37
C GLU A 120 5.37 -3.41 9.91
N GLY A 121 5.87 -2.25 9.49
CA GLY A 121 5.64 -1.75 8.14
C GLY A 121 6.52 -2.43 7.10
N GLU A 122 5.91 -2.85 5.99
CA GLU A 122 6.64 -3.35 4.82
C GLU A 122 7.54 -2.25 4.23
N THR A 123 8.72 -2.62 3.78
CA THR A 123 9.64 -1.78 3.03
C THR A 123 9.37 -1.86 1.53
N ILE A 124 10.08 -1.07 0.71
CA ILE A 124 9.95 -1.18 -0.76
C ILE A 124 10.48 -2.54 -1.23
N GLU A 125 11.53 -3.01 -0.57
CA GLU A 125 12.16 -4.29 -0.80
C GLU A 125 11.17 -5.44 -0.55
N ASP A 126 10.40 -5.37 0.55
CA ASP A 126 9.35 -6.37 0.83
C ASP A 126 8.24 -6.38 -0.25
N LEU A 127 7.90 -5.21 -0.82
CA LEU A 127 6.94 -5.15 -1.92
C LEU A 127 7.46 -5.82 -3.19
N LEU A 128 8.77 -5.79 -3.43
CA LEU A 128 9.42 -6.43 -4.57
C LEU A 128 9.45 -7.96 -4.38
N ASP A 129 9.85 -8.44 -3.20
CA ASP A 129 9.91 -9.87 -2.89
C ASP A 129 8.52 -10.54 -2.98
N ARG A 130 7.47 -9.82 -2.55
CA ARG A 130 6.07 -10.26 -2.68
C ARG A 130 5.53 -10.24 -4.11
N ALA A 131 6.24 -9.59 -5.04
CA ALA A 131 5.94 -9.67 -6.47
C ALA A 131 6.47 -10.97 -7.05
N GLU A 132 7.72 -11.32 -6.73
CA GLU A 132 8.41 -12.51 -7.23
C GLU A 132 7.78 -13.82 -6.72
N THR A 133 7.11 -13.78 -5.57
CA THR A 133 6.42 -14.94 -4.95
C THR A 133 4.91 -15.03 -5.29
N GLY A 134 4.35 -14.02 -5.97
CA GLY A 134 2.95 -13.63 -5.77
C GLY A 134 1.86 -14.24 -6.65
N GLY A 135 2.16 -15.08 -7.64
CA GLY A 135 1.14 -15.61 -8.56
C GLY A 135 0.81 -17.09 -8.37
N ALA A 136 1.84 -17.92 -8.16
CA ALA A 136 1.69 -19.37 -8.23
C ALA A 136 1.37 -20.04 -6.88
N ASP A 137 1.51 -19.32 -5.76
CA ASP A 137 1.47 -19.92 -4.43
C ASP A 137 0.13 -19.73 -3.71
N VAL A 138 -0.59 -18.61 -3.89
CA VAL A 138 -1.91 -18.43 -3.22
C VAL A 138 -2.95 -19.40 -3.77
N GLU A 139 -3.07 -19.54 -5.09
CA GLU A 139 -4.03 -20.46 -5.70
C GLU A 139 -3.68 -21.92 -5.37
N ARG A 140 -2.38 -22.27 -5.32
CA ARG A 140 -1.92 -23.59 -4.85
C ARG A 140 -2.25 -23.83 -3.39
N VAL A 141 -2.02 -22.86 -2.51
CA VAL A 141 -2.29 -22.98 -1.08
C VAL A 141 -3.78 -23.09 -0.83
N LEU A 142 -4.61 -22.27 -1.47
CA LEU A 142 -6.07 -22.37 -1.39
C LEU A 142 -6.57 -23.71 -1.94
N THR A 143 -6.01 -24.19 -3.06
CA THR A 143 -6.33 -25.51 -3.61
C THR A 143 -5.92 -26.63 -2.65
N ALA A 144 -4.77 -26.51 -1.98
CA ALA A 144 -4.33 -27.47 -0.97
C ALA A 144 -5.25 -27.47 0.27
N VAL A 145 -5.79 -26.31 0.65
CA VAL A 145 -6.80 -26.21 1.72
C VAL A 145 -8.11 -26.87 1.30
N GLU A 146 -8.61 -26.60 0.09
CA GLU A 146 -9.83 -27.24 -0.43
C GLU A 146 -9.69 -28.77 -0.55
N GLN A 147 -8.50 -29.24 -0.92
CA GLN A 147 -8.19 -30.67 -1.00
C GLN A 147 -7.94 -31.32 0.37
N GLY A 148 -7.88 -30.54 1.45
CA GLY A 148 -7.59 -31.01 2.81
C GLY A 148 -6.13 -31.42 3.02
N THR A 149 -5.24 -31.07 2.09
CA THR A 149 -3.79 -31.32 2.17
C THR A 149 -3.10 -30.31 3.10
N LEU A 150 -3.72 -29.16 3.33
CA LEU A 150 -3.25 -28.10 4.23
C LEU A 150 -4.42 -27.57 5.07
N SER A 151 -4.20 -27.23 6.34
CA SER A 151 -5.22 -26.54 7.13
C SER A 151 -5.26 -25.05 6.83
N ALA A 152 -6.39 -24.38 7.13
CA ALA A 152 -6.52 -22.93 6.97
C ALA A 152 -5.56 -22.15 7.89
N GLU A 153 -5.17 -22.71 9.02
CA GLU A 153 -4.22 -22.10 9.96
C GLU A 153 -2.78 -22.19 9.42
N GLU A 154 -2.39 -23.34 8.87
CA GLU A 154 -1.10 -23.51 8.18
C GLU A 154 -1.02 -22.64 6.91
N ALA A 155 -2.12 -22.53 6.17
CA ALA A 155 -2.22 -21.65 5.01
C ALA A 155 -2.05 -20.17 5.40
N ALA A 156 -2.67 -19.73 6.50
CA ALA A 156 -2.52 -18.37 6.99
C ALA A 156 -1.07 -18.06 7.37
N GLY A 157 -0.40 -18.97 8.07
CA GLY A 157 1.01 -18.81 8.46
C GLY A 157 2.02 -18.87 7.30
N MET A 158 1.59 -19.23 6.09
CA MET A 158 2.43 -19.16 4.88
C MET A 158 2.44 -17.78 4.22
N PHE A 159 1.59 -16.85 4.65
CA PHE A 159 1.46 -15.51 4.06
C PHE A 159 1.73 -14.36 5.05
N ASP A 160 1.94 -14.66 6.33
CA ASP A 160 2.46 -13.73 7.34
C ASP A 160 3.95 -13.43 7.10
#